data_AF-A0A180FN59-F1
#
_entry.id   AF-A0A180FN59-F1
#
_cell.length_a   1.000
_cell.length_b   1.000
_cell.length_c   1.000
_cell.angle_alpha   90.00
_cell.angle_beta   90.00
_cell.angle_gamma   90.00
#
_symmetry.space_group_name_H-M   'P 1'
#
loop_
_entity.id
_entity.type
_entity.pdbx_description
1 polymer ?
#
loop_
_entity_poly.entity_id
_entity_poly.type
_entity_poly.pdbx_seq_one_letter_code
_entity_poly.pdbx_strand_id
1 'polypeptide(L)' 'MNKNRKYRTNLLLPSASFLAGTGSVFNIAGNYFNFKHTNKETDAKAILSDWGVIGEDFQEVIFWEKIK' A
#
# COMPACT_ATOMS: atom_id res chain seq x y z
N MET A 1 -14.64 10.05 6.78
CA MET A 1 -15.15 8.65 6.90
C MET A 1 -13.95 7.72 6.99
N ASN A 2 -13.64 7.21 8.18
CA ASN A 2 -12.50 6.32 8.36
C ASN A 2 -12.96 4.88 8.06
N LYS A 3 -12.75 4.42 6.82
CA LYS A 3 -13.02 3.02 6.45
C LYS A 3 -11.90 2.16 7.05
N ASN A 4 -12.23 1.36 8.07
CA ASN A 4 -11.29 0.35 8.57
C ASN A 4 -11.14 -0.77 7.52
N ARG A 5 -10.19 -0.58 6.60
CA ARG A 5 -9.77 -1.59 5.62
C ARG A 5 -8.90 -2.64 6.32
N LYS A 6 -9.23 -3.91 6.10
CA LYS A 6 -8.47 -5.08 6.59
C LYS A 6 -7.17 -5.25 5.79
N TYR A 7 -7.18 -4.90 4.50
CA TYR A 7 -6.02 -5.00 3.62
C TYR A 7 -5.44 -3.64 3.25
N ARG A 8 -4.16 -3.60 2.90
CA ARG A 8 -3.42 -2.37 2.51
C ARG A 8 -2.41 -2.65 1.41
N THR A 9 -2.22 -1.70 0.50
CA THR A 9 -1.32 -1.83 -0.67
C THR A 9 0.14 -1.44 -0.40
N ASN A 10 0.51 -1.12 0.85
CA ASN A 10 1.80 -0.53 1.17
C ASN A 10 2.78 -1.49 1.89
N LEU A 11 2.55 -2.81 1.83
CA LEU A 11 3.29 -3.81 2.61
C LEU A 11 4.80 -3.83 2.34
N LEU A 12 5.22 -3.50 1.11
CA LEU A 12 6.63 -3.48 0.69
C LEU A 12 7.10 -2.11 0.15
N LEU A 13 6.24 -1.09 0.26
CA LEU A 13 6.59 0.25 -0.21
C LEU A 13 7.42 0.99 0.86
N PRO A 14 8.46 1.73 0.45
CA PRO A 14 9.23 2.56 1.37
C PRO A 14 8.34 3.66 1.94
N SER A 15 8.60 4.08 3.18
CA SER A 15 7.85 5.19 3.78
C SER A 15 8.21 6.49 3.09
N ALA A 16 7.23 7.13 2.46
CA ALA A 16 7.39 8.48 1.93
C ALA A 16 7.38 9.50 3.08
N SER A 17 8.33 10.43 3.07
CA SER A 17 8.32 11.61 3.93
C SER A 17 8.55 12.87 3.09
N PHE A 18 8.08 14.02 3.58
CA PHE A 18 8.27 15.30 2.89
C PHE A 18 9.75 15.59 2.62
N LEU A 19 10.61 15.28 3.59
CA LEU A 19 12.05 15.45 3.47
C LEU A 19 12.68 14.47 2.47
N ALA A 20 12.26 13.20 2.47
CA ALA A 20 12.73 12.23 1.48
C ALA A 20 12.30 12.60 0.06
N GLY A 21 11.08 13.11 -0.12
CA GLY A 21 10.57 13.58 -1.41
C GLY A 21 11.28 14.85 -1.91
N THR A 22 11.48 15.84 -1.04
CA THR A 22 12.20 17.06 -1.42
C THR A 22 13.67 16.77 -1.70
N GLY A 23 14.29 15.97 -0.83
CA GLY A 23 15.67 15.54 -1.00
C GLY A 23 15.89 14.77 -2.31
N SER A 24 14.98 13.87 -2.67
CA SER A 24 15.13 13.06 -3.90
C SER A 24 15.06 13.88 -5.18
N VAL A 25 14.27 14.96 -5.21
CA VAL A 25 14.21 15.89 -6.35
C VAL A 25 15.54 16.60 -6.58
N PHE A 26 16.19 17.06 -5.51
CA PHE A 26 17.46 17.80 -5.60
C PHE A 26 18.71 16.91 -5.54
N ASN A 27 18.55 15.61 -5.23
CA ASN A 27 19.61 14.60 -5.12
C ASN A 27 20.80 15.01 -4.23
N ILE A 28 20.53 15.74 -3.14
CA ILE A 28 21.53 16.33 -2.23
C ILE A 28 22.36 15.29 -1.45
N ALA A 29 21.84 14.08 -1.22
CA ALA A 29 22.46 13.03 -0.39
C ALA A 29 22.41 11.63 -1.02
N GLY A 30 21.58 11.43 -2.05
CA GLY A 30 21.33 10.11 -2.63
C GLY A 30 20.60 9.15 -1.68
N ASN A 31 20.26 7.96 -2.18
CA ASN A 31 19.69 6.83 -1.41
C ASN A 31 18.45 7.18 -0.52
N TYR A 32 17.45 7.85 -1.11
CA TYR A 32 16.26 8.33 -0.39
C TYR A 32 15.22 7.25 -0.04
N PHE A 33 15.26 6.12 -0.75
CA PHE A 33 14.25 5.07 -0.62
C PHE A 33 14.93 3.77 -0.23
N ASN A 34 14.60 3.28 0.96
CA ASN A 34 15.02 1.98 1.42
C ASN A 34 13.86 0.99 1.27
N PHE A 35 13.96 0.12 0.28
CA PHE A 35 13.00 -0.96 0.08
C PHE A 35 13.30 -2.10 1.04
N LYS A 36 12.26 -2.62 1.69
CA LYS A 36 12.42 -3.77 2.59
C LYS A 36 12.93 -4.97 1.79
N HIS A 37 13.88 -5.72 2.36
CA HIS A 37 14.31 -6.98 1.77
C HIS A 37 13.13 -7.95 1.64
N THR A 38 13.06 -8.58 0.47
CA THR A 38 12.00 -9.53 0.12
C THR A 38 12.44 -10.97 0.36
N ASN A 39 11.47 -11.80 0.72
CA ASN A 39 11.55 -13.25 0.65
C ASN A 39 10.20 -13.78 0.11
N LYS A 40 10.12 -15.08 -0.18
CA LYS A 40 8.91 -15.69 -0.74
C LYS A 40 7.65 -15.44 0.12
N GLU A 41 7.80 -15.37 1.44
CA GLU A 41 6.68 -15.13 2.36
C GLU A 41 6.22 -13.68 2.32
N THR A 42 7.14 -12.72 2.29
CA THR A 42 6.80 -11.29 2.23
C THR A 42 6.14 -10.94 0.91
N ASP A 43 6.59 -11.54 -0.19
CA ASP A 43 6.02 -11.32 -1.52
C ASP A 43 4.61 -11.91 -1.61
N ALA A 44 4.41 -13.12 -1.09
CA ALA A 44 3.10 -13.74 -0.99
C ALA A 44 2.12 -12.90 -0.16
N LYS A 45 2.56 -12.33 0.97
CA LYS A 45 1.75 -11.43 1.80
C LYS A 45 1.40 -10.13 1.08
N ALA A 46 2.34 -9.54 0.33
CA ALA A 46 2.08 -8.33 -0.44
C ALA A 46 1.01 -8.58 -1.51
N ILE A 47 1.18 -9.65 -2.32
CA ILE A 47 0.22 -10.04 -3.36
C ILE A 47 -1.16 -10.33 -2.75
N LEU A 48 -1.21 -11.08 -1.65
CA LEU A 48 -2.47 -11.38 -0.96
C LEU A 48 -3.18 -10.11 -0.49
N SER A 49 -2.42 -9.14 0.02
CA SER A 49 -2.97 -7.88 0.49
C SER A 49 -3.52 -7.03 -0.66
N ASP A 50 -2.82 -6.98 -1.80
CA ASP A 50 -3.29 -6.24 -2.98
C ASP A 50 -4.62 -6.81 -3.50
N TRP A 51 -4.73 -8.15 -3.60
CA TRP A 51 -6.00 -8.81 -3.93
C TRP A 51 -7.07 -8.60 -2.87
N GLY A 52 -6.67 -8.55 -1.59
CA GLY A 52 -7.56 -8.28 -0.48
C GLY A 52 -8.25 -6.92 -0.58
N VAL A 53 -7.52 -5.88 -1.00
CA VAL A 53 -8.08 -4.53 -1.23
C VAL A 53 -9.13 -4.55 -2.34
N ILE A 54 -8.86 -5.23 -3.46
CA ILE A 54 -9.82 -5.41 -4.56
C ILE A 54 -11.08 -6.13 -4.07
N GLY A 55 -10.91 -7.19 -3.27
CA GLY A 55 -12.03 -7.93 -2.69
C GLY A 55 -12.91 -7.06 -1.80
N GLU A 56 -12.32 -6.17 -0.99
CA GLU A 56 -13.06 -5.21 -0.18
C GLU A 56 -13.83 -4.19 -1.03
N ASP A 57 -13.26 -3.74 -2.16
CA ASP A 57 -13.95 -2.85 -3.08
C ASP A 57 -15.19 -3.53 -3.69
N PHE A 58 -15.08 -4.80 -4.10
CA PHE A 58 -16.24 -5.56 -4.57
C PHE A 58 -17.29 -5.75 -3.48
N GLN A 59 -16.89 -6.10 -2.26
CA GLN A 59 -17.81 -6.25 -1.14
C GLN A 59 -18.57 -4.95 -0.86
N GLU A 60 -17.88 -3.82 -0.91
CA GLU A 60 -18.48 -2.51 -0.72
C GLU A 60 -19.52 -2.22 -1.80
N VAL A 61 -19.21 -2.43 -3.09
CA VAL A 61 -20.16 -2.22 -4.19
C VAL A 61 -21.39 -3.13 -4.06
N ILE A 62 -21.19 -4.42 -3.77
CA ILE A 62 -22.30 -5.38 -3.57
C ILE A 62 -23.19 -4.97 -2.40
N PHE A 63 -22.59 -4.49 -1.30
CA PHE A 63 -23.34 -4.00 -0.15
C PHE A 63 -24.23 -2.82 -0.52
N TRP A 64 -23.68 -1.82 -1.22
CA TRP A 64 -24.44 -0.64 -1.65
C TRP A 64 -25.57 -0.98 -2.64
N GLU A 65 -25.40 -1.97 -3.50
CA GLU A 65 -26.47 -2.43 -4.41
C GLU A 65 -27.58 -3.18 -3.68
N LYS A 66 -27.29 -3.88 -2.58
CA LYS A 66 -28.31 -4.62 -1.81
C LYS A 66 -29.22 -3.73 -0.95
N ILE A 67 -28.80 -2.50 -0.66
CA ILE A 67 -29.57 -1.56 0.18
C ILE A 67 -30.32 -0.49 -0.64
N LYS A 68 -30.18 -0.52 -1.97
CA LYS A 68 -31.08 0.19 -2.91
C LYS A 68 -32.37 -0.60 -3.09
#